data_AF-A0A661R2W8-F1
#
_entry.id   AF-A0A661R2W8-F1
#
_cell.length_a   1.000
_cell.length_b   1.000
_cell.length_c   1.000
_cell.angle_alpha   90.00
_cell.angle_beta   90.00
_cell.angle_gamma   90.00
#
_symmetry.space_group_name_H-M   'P 1'
#
loop_
_entity.id
_entity.type
_entity.pdbx_description
1 polymer ?
#
loop_
_entity_poly.entity_id
_entity_poly.type
_entity_poly.pdbx_seq_one_letter_code
_entity_poly.pdbx_strand_id
1 'polypeptide(L)'
;MNVIVSLTISSIAVVVLVLIPLIGVWGLHLHYLFGVVIPYLAAATFFVGIVYRVVDWAKSPVPFRIPSTCGQQKTMPWVKRTYVDYLDNPDSTLGTVLRMVLEILCFRSLFRNTKLQFGSGEKIKYASAKWLWLGAIVFHYAFLTVLIRHLWLFT
;
A
#
# COMPACT_ATOMS: atom_id res chain seq x y z
N MET A 1 -7.23 25.32 -1.10
CA MET A 1 -8.04 25.30 0.14
C MET A 1 -7.14 25.69 1.30
N ASN A 2 -7.54 26.65 2.12
CA ASN A 2 -6.77 27.02 3.32
C ASN A 2 -6.74 25.83 4.28
N VAL A 3 -5.57 25.55 4.88
CA VAL A 3 -5.37 24.41 5.79
C VAL A 3 -6.43 24.38 6.89
N ILE A 4 -6.77 25.55 7.44
CA ILE A 4 -7.80 25.71 8.46
C ILE A 4 -9.16 25.23 7.95
N VAL A 5 -9.56 25.63 6.73
CA VAL A 5 -10.83 25.22 6.12
C VAL A 5 -10.89 23.71 5.91
N SER A 6 -9.81 23.11 5.40
CA SER A 6 -9.74 21.65 5.23
C SER A 6 -9.88 20.90 6.56
N LEU A 7 -9.20 21.38 7.60
CA LEU A 7 -9.26 20.80 8.94
C LEU A 7 -10.67 20.93 9.52
N THR A 8 -11.30 22.11 9.45
CA THR A 8 -12.65 22.34 9.95
C THR A 8 -13.67 21.43 9.26
N ILE A 9 -13.63 21.34 7.93
CA ILE A 9 -14.55 20.47 7.17
C ILE A 9 -14.37 19.00 7.58
N SER A 10 -13.11 18.54 7.68
CA SER A 10 -12.82 17.15 8.05
C SER A 10 -13.28 16.83 9.48
N SER A 11 -13.06 17.74 10.43
CA SER A 11 -13.52 17.58 11.82
C SER A 11 -15.04 17.54 11.92
N ILE A 12 -15.75 18.43 11.21
CA ILE A 12 -17.21 18.42 11.18
C ILE A 12 -17.73 17.11 10.59
N ALA A 13 -17.14 16.64 9.48
CA ALA A 13 -17.54 15.39 8.85
C ALA A 13 -17.39 14.19 9.81
N VAL A 14 -16.29 14.11 10.57
CA VAL A 14 -16.09 13.06 11.58
C VAL A 14 -17.14 13.13 12.68
N VAL A 15 -17.43 14.33 13.20
CA VAL A 15 -18.46 14.51 14.24
C VAL A 15 -19.83 14.05 13.72
N VAL A 16 -20.20 14.44 12.51
CA VAL A 16 -21.46 14.02 11.88
C VAL A 16 -21.53 12.50 11.73
N LEU A 17 -20.46 11.86 11.26
CA LEU A 17 -20.39 10.40 11.10
C LEU A 17 -20.58 9.64 12.42
N VAL A 18 -20.12 10.21 13.54
CA VAL A 18 -20.30 9.62 14.88
C VAL A 18 -21.72 9.87 15.41
N LEU A 19 -22.27 11.06 15.17
CA LEU A 19 -23.60 11.43 15.68
C LEU A 19 -24.73 10.63 15.02
N ILE A 20 -24.62 10.29 13.74
CA ILE A 20 -25.65 9.53 13.00
C ILE A 20 -26.01 8.20 13.72
N PRO A 21 -25.07 7.27 13.96
CA PRO A 21 -25.40 6.03 14.65
C PRO A 21 -25.75 6.28 16.12
N LEU A 22 -25.14 7.27 16.78
CA LEU A 22 -25.42 7.56 18.19
C LEU A 22 -26.88 7.99 18.39
N ILE A 23 -27.36 8.96 17.60
CA ILE A 23 -28.76 9.42 17.64
C ILE A 23 -29.70 8.35 17.09
N GLY A 24 -29.34 7.66 16.01
CA GLY A 24 -30.17 6.61 15.42
C GLY A 24 -30.43 5.44 16.37
N VAL A 25 -29.44 5.06 17.18
CA VAL A 25 -29.56 3.98 18.15
C VAL A 25 -30.26 4.45 19.43
N TRP A 26 -29.86 5.59 20.00
CA TRP A 26 -30.42 6.09 21.27
C TRP A 26 -31.81 6.70 21.13
N GLY A 27 -32.08 7.44 20.06
CA GLY A 27 -33.34 8.18 19.87
C GLY A 27 -34.40 7.41 19.08
N LEU A 28 -33.99 6.57 18.13
CA LEU A 28 -34.91 5.86 17.20
C LEU A 28 -34.89 4.34 17.38
N HIS A 29 -34.17 3.82 18.38
CA HIS A 29 -34.04 2.38 18.65
C HIS A 29 -33.62 1.52 17.44
N LEU A 30 -32.83 2.08 16.51
CA LEU A 30 -32.38 1.42 15.27
C LEU A 30 -31.24 0.41 15.50
N HIS A 31 -31.25 -0.29 16.64
CA HIS A 31 -30.22 -1.26 17.03
C HIS A 31 -29.99 -2.34 15.95
N TYR A 32 -31.07 -2.84 15.35
CA TYR A 32 -30.99 -3.87 14.30
C TYR A 32 -30.32 -3.34 13.02
N LEU A 33 -30.63 -2.11 12.61
CA LEU A 33 -30.06 -1.51 11.40
C LEU A 33 -28.54 -1.34 11.53
N PHE A 34 -28.08 -0.72 12.61
CA PHE A 34 -26.65 -0.43 12.81
C PHE A 34 -25.84 -1.62 13.33
N GLY A 35 -26.45 -2.51 14.12
CA GLY A 35 -25.75 -3.67 14.69
C GLY A 35 -25.72 -4.90 13.77
N VAL A 36 -26.66 -5.01 12.83
CA VAL A 36 -26.81 -6.20 11.98
C VAL A 36 -26.74 -5.81 10.50
N VAL A 37 -27.72 -5.04 10.02
CA VAL A 37 -27.90 -4.81 8.58
C VAL A 37 -26.68 -4.12 7.95
N ILE A 38 -26.24 -2.99 8.52
CA ILE A 38 -25.11 -2.23 7.99
C ILE A 38 -23.80 -3.04 7.99
N PRO A 39 -23.39 -3.71 9.09
CA PRO A 39 -22.20 -4.57 9.09
C PRO A 39 -22.24 -5.69 8.05
N TYR A 40 -23.36 -6.41 7.92
CA TYR A 40 -23.48 -7.49 6.94
C TYR A 40 -23.45 -6.97 5.49
N LEU A 41 -24.12 -5.83 5.21
CA LEU A 41 -24.06 -5.20 3.89
C LEU A 41 -22.65 -4.69 3.57
N ALA A 42 -21.95 -4.12 4.55
CA ALA A 42 -20.57 -3.67 4.38
C ALA A 42 -19.64 -4.85 4.04
N ALA A 43 -19.75 -5.96 4.78
CA ALA A 43 -18.99 -7.18 4.52
C ALA A 43 -19.31 -7.75 3.12
N ALA A 44 -20.60 -7.89 2.79
CA ALA A 44 -21.02 -8.41 1.48
C ALA A 44 -20.49 -7.54 0.33
N THR A 45 -20.63 -6.21 0.45
CA THR A 45 -20.13 -5.26 -0.55
C THR A 45 -18.61 -5.35 -0.69
N PHE A 46 -17.88 -5.48 0.42
CA PHE A 46 -16.43 -5.63 0.42
C PHE A 46 -15.98 -6.90 -0.31
N PHE A 47 -16.53 -8.07 0.04
CA PHE A 47 -16.14 -9.33 -0.60
C PHE A 47 -16.54 -9.41 -2.07
N VAL A 48 -17.79 -9.02 -2.40
CA VAL A 48 -18.25 -8.99 -3.79
C VAL A 48 -17.42 -8.01 -4.61
N GLY A 49 -17.12 -6.83 -4.06
CA GLY A 49 -16.29 -5.82 -4.71
C GLY A 49 -14.87 -6.31 -4.98
N ILE A 50 -14.24 -7.01 -4.03
CA ILE A 50 -12.92 -7.62 -4.23
C ILE A 50 -12.98 -8.65 -5.36
N VAL A 51 -13.92 -9.58 -5.32
CA VAL A 51 -14.04 -10.63 -6.35
C VAL A 51 -14.26 -10.00 -7.72
N TYR A 52 -15.18 -9.04 -7.82
CA TYR A 52 -15.45 -8.31 -9.05
C TYR A 52 -14.18 -7.66 -9.60
N ARG A 53 -13.42 -6.95 -8.76
CA ARG A 53 -12.21 -6.23 -9.17
C ARG A 53 -11.08 -7.17 -9.60
N VAL A 54 -10.92 -8.31 -8.91
CA VAL A 54 -9.94 -9.34 -9.28
C VAL A 54 -10.29 -9.96 -10.64
N VAL A 55 -11.57 -10.30 -10.86
CA VAL A 55 -12.03 -10.86 -12.13
C VAL A 55 -11.90 -9.87 -13.28
N ASP A 56 -12.27 -8.60 -13.06
CA ASP A 56 -12.11 -7.51 -14.00
C ASP A 56 -10.63 -7.33 -14.42
N TRP A 57 -9.72 -7.32 -13.45
CA TRP A 57 -8.28 -7.25 -13.71
C TRP A 57 -7.77 -8.49 -14.45
N ALA A 58 -8.20 -9.70 -14.07
CA ALA A 58 -7.79 -10.93 -14.73
C ALA A 58 -8.26 -11.02 -16.19
N LYS A 59 -9.39 -10.39 -16.53
CA LYS A 59 -9.91 -10.30 -17.90
C LYS A 59 -9.22 -9.23 -18.75
N SER A 60 -8.46 -8.31 -18.13
CA SER A 60 -7.78 -7.24 -18.85
C SER A 60 -6.67 -7.82 -19.74
N PRO A 61 -6.75 -7.66 -21.07
CA PRO A 61 -5.72 -8.17 -21.97
C PRO A 61 -4.38 -7.48 -21.69
N VAL A 62 -3.29 -8.25 -21.72
CA VAL A 62 -1.92 -7.72 -21.63
C VAL A 62 -1.33 -7.75 -23.05
N PRO A 63 -1.50 -6.67 -23.84
CA PRO A 63 -1.23 -6.68 -25.28
C PRO A 63 0.23 -6.98 -25.64
N PHE A 64 1.18 -6.71 -24.75
CA PHE A 64 2.59 -7.08 -24.93
C PHE A 64 3.23 -7.44 -23.59
N ARG A 65 3.69 -8.69 -23.44
CA ARG A 65 4.53 -9.09 -22.31
C ARG A 65 5.98 -8.69 -22.59
N ILE A 66 6.31 -7.42 -22.38
CA ILE A 66 7.69 -6.94 -22.41
C ILE A 66 8.16 -6.87 -20.95
N PRO A 67 8.86 -7.91 -20.43
CA PRO A 67 9.39 -7.86 -19.08
C PRO A 67 10.47 -6.78 -19.02
N SER A 68 10.25 -5.74 -18.24
CA SER A 68 11.29 -4.76 -17.93
C SER A 68 12.31 -5.42 -17.01
N THR A 69 13.47 -5.82 -17.55
CA THR A 69 14.57 -6.33 -16.73
C THR A 69 15.31 -5.15 -16.09
N CYS A 70 15.73 -5.28 -14.83
CA CYS A 70 16.54 -4.25 -14.15
C CYS A 70 18.03 -4.28 -14.57
N GLY A 71 18.38 -4.98 -15.66
CA GLY A 71 19.74 -5.11 -16.16
C GLY A 71 19.91 -6.21 -17.21
N GLN A 72 21.08 -6.27 -17.84
CA GLN A 72 21.46 -7.27 -18.86
C GLN A 72 22.73 -8.06 -18.50
N GLN A 73 23.20 -8.01 -17.24
CA GLN A 73 24.50 -8.59 -16.89
C GLN A 73 24.55 -10.12 -17.05
N LYS A 74 23.43 -10.84 -17.00
CA LYS A 74 23.42 -12.30 -17.20
C LYS A 74 23.87 -12.69 -18.61
N THR A 75 23.52 -11.91 -19.62
CA THR A 75 23.88 -12.18 -21.02
C THR A 75 25.28 -11.68 -21.39
N MET A 76 25.94 -10.92 -20.51
CA MET A 76 27.27 -10.34 -20.73
C MET A 76 28.30 -11.00 -19.80
N PRO A 77 28.97 -12.10 -20.21
CA PRO A 77 29.86 -12.88 -19.34
C PRO A 77 31.08 -12.10 -18.83
N TRP A 78 31.44 -10.98 -19.47
CA TRP A 78 32.54 -10.11 -19.05
C TRP A 78 32.14 -9.10 -17.96
N VAL A 79 30.85 -8.91 -17.67
CA VAL A 79 30.37 -8.00 -16.61
C VAL A 79 30.09 -8.80 -15.35
N LYS A 80 30.87 -8.55 -14.29
CA LYS A 80 30.69 -9.22 -13.01
C LYS A 80 29.35 -8.82 -12.37
N ARG A 81 28.49 -9.80 -12.08
CA ARG A 81 27.26 -9.60 -11.31
C ARG A 81 27.56 -9.44 -9.82
N THR A 82 27.05 -8.39 -9.24
CA THR A 82 27.07 -8.13 -7.78
C THR A 82 25.86 -8.75 -7.10
N TYR A 83 25.87 -8.83 -5.77
CA TYR A 83 24.73 -9.30 -4.98
C TYR A 83 23.45 -8.48 -5.23
N VAL A 84 23.58 -7.18 -5.49
CA VAL A 84 22.46 -6.28 -5.83
C VAL A 84 21.84 -6.69 -7.16
N ASP A 85 22.66 -7.03 -8.15
CA ASP A 85 22.21 -7.44 -9.49
C ASP A 85 21.46 -8.77 -9.49
N TYR A 86 21.81 -9.68 -8.58
CA TYR A 86 21.09 -10.94 -8.37
C TYR A 86 19.70 -10.72 -7.76
N LEU A 87 19.50 -9.65 -6.98
CA LEU A 87 18.20 -9.30 -6.42
C LEU A 87 17.35 -8.45 -7.39
N ASP A 88 18.02 -7.62 -8.19
CA ASP A 88 17.35 -6.71 -9.12
C ASP A 88 16.88 -7.39 -10.40
N ASN A 89 17.66 -8.31 -10.93
CA ASN A 89 17.27 -9.10 -12.09
C ASN A 89 17.50 -10.59 -11.79
N PRO A 90 16.67 -11.19 -10.92
CA PRO A 90 16.89 -12.55 -10.47
C PRO A 90 16.76 -13.53 -11.64
N ASP A 91 17.69 -14.48 -11.68
CA ASP A 91 17.75 -15.51 -12.71
C ASP A 91 17.60 -16.93 -12.14
N SER A 92 17.36 -17.01 -10.83
CA SER A 92 17.06 -18.23 -10.08
C SER A 92 15.81 -18.00 -9.23
N THR A 93 15.10 -19.09 -8.91
CA THR A 93 13.91 -19.04 -8.05
C THR A 93 14.23 -18.44 -6.68
N LEU A 94 15.38 -18.77 -6.10
CA LEU A 94 15.83 -18.22 -4.82
C LEU A 94 16.00 -16.70 -4.90
N GLY A 95 16.62 -16.18 -5.96
CA GLY A 95 16.77 -14.74 -6.17
C GLY A 95 15.41 -14.03 -6.25
N THR A 96 14.44 -14.64 -6.93
CA THR A 96 13.07 -14.11 -7.02
C THR A 96 12.39 -14.10 -5.65
N VAL A 97 12.47 -15.19 -4.90
CA VAL A 97 11.90 -15.27 -3.54
C VAL A 97 12.52 -14.19 -2.64
N LEU A 98 13.85 -14.07 -2.64
CA LEU A 98 14.55 -13.09 -1.81
C LEU A 98 14.19 -11.65 -2.21
N ARG A 99 14.10 -11.36 -3.52
CA ARG A 99 13.59 -10.08 -4.00
C ARG A 99 12.18 -9.82 -3.45
N MET A 100 11.25 -10.76 -3.62
CA MET A 100 9.87 -10.59 -3.20
C MET A 100 9.75 -10.36 -1.69
N VAL A 101 10.51 -11.10 -0.87
CA VAL A 101 10.56 -10.91 0.58
C VAL A 101 11.02 -9.50 0.92
N LEU A 102 12.08 -8.99 0.29
CA LEU A 102 12.57 -7.63 0.53
C LEU A 102 11.64 -6.54 0.01
N GLU A 103 10.92 -6.78 -1.09
CA GLU A 103 9.93 -5.82 -1.60
C GLU A 103 8.68 -5.76 -0.70
N ILE A 104 8.22 -6.90 -0.17
CA ILE A 104 7.01 -6.98 0.67
C ILE A 104 7.28 -6.51 2.10
N LEU A 105 8.36 -7.01 2.73
CA LEU A 105 8.64 -6.73 4.15
C LEU A 105 9.43 -5.45 4.34
N CYS A 106 10.37 -5.16 3.44
CA CYS A 106 11.30 -4.04 3.62
C CYS A 106 11.07 -2.90 2.63
N PHE A 107 10.03 -2.96 1.77
CA PHE A 107 9.76 -1.95 0.73
C PHE A 107 11.03 -1.49 -0.01
N ARG A 108 11.89 -2.44 -0.39
CA ARG A 108 13.24 -2.19 -0.91
C ARG A 108 13.24 -1.22 -2.10
N SER A 109 12.29 -1.34 -3.03
CA SER A 109 12.13 -0.42 -4.16
C SER A 109 11.92 1.03 -3.72
N LEU A 110 11.16 1.27 -2.65
CA LEU A 110 10.94 2.60 -2.10
C LEU A 110 12.19 3.17 -1.44
N PHE A 111 13.01 2.33 -0.79
CA PHE A 111 14.29 2.74 -0.21
C PHE A 111 15.25 3.29 -1.26
N ARG A 112 15.25 2.69 -2.45
CA ARG A 112 16.09 3.11 -3.58
C ARG A 112 15.48 4.27 -4.38
N ASN A 113 14.27 4.71 -4.07
CA ASN A 113 13.62 5.76 -4.82
C ASN A 113 14.36 7.10 -4.63
N THR A 114 15.07 7.52 -5.67
CA THR A 114 15.74 8.82 -5.77
C THR A 114 14.97 9.70 -6.75
N LYS A 115 14.57 10.88 -6.30
CA LYS A 115 13.94 11.89 -7.15
C LYS A 115 14.93 12.96 -7.50
N LEU A 116 14.99 13.29 -8.78
CA LEU A 116 15.72 14.45 -9.26
C LEU A 116 14.94 15.71 -8.86
N GLN A 117 15.62 16.62 -8.18
CA GLN A 117 15.09 17.91 -7.79
C GLN A 117 15.99 19.00 -8.36
N PHE A 118 15.38 19.92 -9.11
CA PHE A 118 16.06 21.14 -9.53
C PHE A 118 16.18 22.06 -8.31
N GLY A 119 17.42 22.38 -7.91
CA GLY A 119 17.67 23.37 -6.87
C GLY A 119 17.47 24.79 -7.38
N SER A 120 17.73 25.79 -6.53
CA SER A 120 17.90 27.17 -6.99
C SER A 120 19.20 27.28 -7.80
N GLY A 121 19.08 27.33 -9.13
CA GLY A 121 20.18 27.43 -10.09
C GLY A 121 20.46 26.13 -10.87
N GLU A 122 21.64 26.03 -11.50
CA GLU A 122 22.03 24.90 -12.37
C GLU A 122 22.35 23.58 -11.62
N LYS A 123 22.24 23.56 -10.29
CA LYS A 123 22.62 22.39 -9.49
C LYS A 123 21.47 21.39 -9.36
N ILE A 124 21.63 20.25 -10.03
CA ILE A 124 20.75 19.08 -9.90
C ILE A 124 21.04 18.38 -8.57
N LYS A 125 20.00 18.16 -7.75
CA LYS A 125 20.09 17.39 -6.51
C LYS A 125 19.28 16.10 -6.62
N TYR A 126 19.78 15.04 -6.00
CA TYR A 126 19.05 13.78 -5.86
C TYR A 126 18.52 13.66 -4.43
N ALA A 127 17.20 13.77 -4.26
CA ALA A 127 16.55 13.59 -2.97
C ALA A 127 16.13 12.12 -2.82
N SER A 128 16.59 11.47 -1.74
CA SER A 128 16.19 10.09 -1.43
C SER A 128 14.88 10.05 -0.65
N ALA A 129 13.99 9.10 -0.97
CA ALA A 129 12.72 8.91 -0.27
C ALA A 129 12.84 8.17 1.09
N LYS A 130 14.00 8.22 1.76
CA LYS A 130 14.27 7.44 2.99
C LYS A 130 13.29 7.71 4.12
N TRP A 131 12.81 8.95 4.28
CA TRP A 131 11.81 9.29 5.28
C TRP A 131 10.44 8.69 4.96
N LEU A 132 10.06 8.69 3.68
CA LEU A 132 8.83 8.04 3.22
C LEU A 132 8.93 6.52 3.40
N TRP A 133 10.10 5.93 3.12
CA TRP A 133 10.37 4.53 3.36
C TRP A 133 10.24 4.15 4.84
N LEU A 134 10.86 4.93 5.73
CA LEU A 134 10.79 4.69 7.18
C LEU A 134 9.33 4.82 7.67
N GLY A 135 8.64 5.88 7.28
CA GLY A 135 7.23 6.09 7.62
C GLY A 135 6.34 4.96 7.12
N ALA A 136 6.57 4.48 5.89
CA ALA A 136 5.84 3.35 5.32
C ALA A 136 6.06 2.07 6.13
N ILE A 137 7.31 1.72 6.46
CA ILE A 137 7.60 0.53 7.29
C ILE A 137 6.92 0.64 8.65
N VAL A 138 7.14 1.75 9.37
CA VAL A 138 6.58 1.92 10.72
C VAL A 138 5.05 1.81 10.68
N PHE A 139 4.39 2.47 9.72
CA PHE A 139 2.94 2.40 9.56
C PHE A 139 2.44 0.98 9.27
N HIS A 140 3.05 0.26 8.31
CA HIS A 140 2.57 -1.06 7.92
C HIS A 140 2.81 -2.11 9.02
N TYR A 141 3.94 -2.05 9.72
CA TYR A 141 4.20 -2.95 10.84
C TYR A 141 3.30 -2.62 12.04
N ALA A 142 3.05 -1.34 12.34
CA ALA A 142 2.07 -0.97 13.36
C ALA A 142 0.67 -1.48 12.99
N PHE A 143 0.21 -1.27 11.76
CA PHE A 143 -1.06 -1.79 11.28
C PHE A 143 -1.13 -3.32 11.34
N LEU A 144 -0.08 -4.02 10.94
CA LEU A 144 0.00 -5.49 11.01
C LEU A 144 -0.11 -5.99 12.46
N THR A 145 0.59 -5.37 13.41
CA THR A 145 0.48 -5.76 14.82
C THR A 145 -0.92 -5.53 15.38
N VAL A 146 -1.57 -4.41 15.03
CA VAL A 146 -2.96 -4.14 15.38
C VAL A 146 -3.89 -5.19 14.80
N LEU A 147 -3.75 -5.52 13.51
CA LEU A 147 -4.57 -6.50 12.81
C LEU A 147 -4.42 -7.90 13.42
N ILE A 148 -3.19 -8.36 13.62
CA ILE A 148 -2.90 -9.66 14.24
C ILE A 148 -3.57 -9.77 15.63
N ARG A 149 -3.50 -8.69 16.42
CA ARG A 149 -4.15 -8.62 17.75
C ARG A 149 -5.68 -8.61 17.66
N HIS A 150 -6.26 -7.92 16.68
CA HIS A 150 -7.73 -7.89 16.52
C HIS A 150 -8.30 -9.20 16.03
N LEU A 151 -7.58 -9.90 15.14
CA LEU A 151 -8.00 -11.20 14.62
C LEU A 151 -7.69 -12.37 15.59
N TRP A 152 -7.12 -12.09 16.77
CA TRP A 152 -6.77 -13.08 17.78
C TRP A 152 -5.91 -14.23 17.24
N LEU A 153 -5.06 -13.97 16.24
CA LEU A 153 -4.19 -15.01 15.66
C LEU A 153 -3.13 -15.52 16.66
N PHE A 154 -2.91 -14.78 17.75
CA PHE A 154 -2.10 -15.19 18.89
C PHE A 154 -2.77 -14.69 20.19
N THR A 155 -3.51 -15.57 20.85
CA THR A 155 -3.82 -15.47 22.29
C THR A 155 -2.62 -15.95 23.11
#